data_AF-A0A661X4S5-F1
#
_entry.id   AF-A0A661X4S5-F1
#
_cell.length_a   1.000
_cell.length_b   1.000
_cell.length_c   1.000
_cell.angle_alpha   90.00
_cell.angle_beta   90.00
_cell.angle_gamma   90.00
#
_symmetry.space_group_name_H-M   'P 1'
#
loop_
_entity.id
_entity.type
_entity.pdbx_description
1 polymer ?
#
loop_
_entity_poly.entity_id
_entity_poly.type
_entity_poly.pdbx_seq_one_letter_code
_entity_poly.pdbx_strand_id
1 'polypeptide(L)'
;MAVRKLKDGIYSVGAIDWDRRLFDELIPLPDGTSYNAYIVKGEEKTALLDTVDPAKKDELIGNLKSLKVEKIDYIIAHHAEQDHSGAIPDILSLYPEAKVVTNSKCRGFLMDLLHIPEDKFIVVNDGDTLSLGGRTLKFIFTPWVHWPETMVTYLTPDNILFTCDFFGSHYASSDLFVKDKEKVLEDAKRYYAEIMMPFRFQIRKNLEKIKDLKIEVIAPSHGLVYEEPELIINAYKEWISDEVKNMVLIPYVSMHGSTLKMVNYLVDALIK
;
A
#
# COMPACT_ATOMS: atom_id res chain seq x y z
N MET A 1 4.29 6.66 17.70
CA MET A 1 3.82 5.29 18.01
C MET A 1 5.03 4.39 18.26
N ALA A 2 4.87 3.09 18.50
CA ALA A 2 6.02 2.21 18.61
C ALA A 2 6.62 2.00 17.21
N VAL A 3 7.91 2.29 17.05
CA VAL A 3 8.70 1.82 15.91
C VAL A 3 8.72 0.30 15.95
N ARG A 4 8.45 -0.35 14.82
CA ARG A 4 8.38 -1.81 14.74
C ARG A 4 9.43 -2.34 13.77
N LYS A 5 10.25 -3.28 14.23
CA LYS A 5 11.32 -3.88 13.43
C LYS A 5 10.74 -4.88 12.43
N LEU A 6 11.07 -4.72 11.15
CA LEU A 6 10.69 -5.63 10.08
C LEU A 6 11.80 -6.70 9.89
N LYS A 7 13.04 -6.23 9.70
CA LYS A 7 14.29 -7.01 9.66
C LYS A 7 15.42 -6.14 10.23
N ASP A 8 16.62 -6.67 10.37
CA ASP A 8 17.77 -5.87 10.83
C ASP A 8 18.05 -4.68 9.91
N GLY A 9 18.01 -3.47 10.46
CA GLY A 9 18.17 -2.23 9.67
C GLY A 9 16.95 -1.83 8.85
N ILE A 10 15.80 -2.51 9.00
CA ILE A 10 14.55 -2.22 8.30
C ILE A 10 13.41 -2.11 9.30
N TYR A 11 12.74 -0.95 9.34
CA TYR A 11 11.72 -0.67 10.36
C TYR A 11 10.47 -0.05 9.74
N SER A 12 9.31 -0.43 10.25
CA SER A 12 8.06 0.31 10.05
C SER A 12 8.06 1.53 10.98
N VAL A 13 7.89 2.70 10.37
CA VAL A 13 7.90 4.03 11.02
C VAL A 13 6.65 4.84 10.73
N GLY A 14 5.66 4.24 10.06
CA GLY A 14 4.36 4.86 9.77
C GLY A 14 3.45 5.04 10.99
N ALA A 15 2.16 5.19 10.74
CA ALA A 15 1.15 5.45 11.76
C ALA A 15 -0.06 4.51 11.66
N ILE A 16 -0.54 4.00 12.78
CA ILE A 16 -1.85 3.36 12.91
C ILE A 16 -2.91 4.42 13.20
N ASP A 17 -4.00 4.41 12.44
CA ASP A 17 -5.14 5.30 12.64
C ASP A 17 -6.40 4.51 13.05
N TRP A 18 -6.52 4.31 14.36
CA TRP A 18 -7.66 3.63 14.98
C TRP A 18 -8.97 4.39 14.84
N ASP A 19 -8.90 5.71 14.65
CA ASP A 19 -10.06 6.60 14.71
C ASP A 19 -10.56 7.02 13.34
N ARG A 20 -9.84 6.68 12.26
CA ARG A 20 -10.31 6.88 10.88
C ARG A 20 -11.58 6.07 10.65
N ARG A 21 -12.64 6.72 10.15
CA ARG A 21 -13.93 6.06 9.86
C ARG A 21 -14.34 6.08 8.41
N LEU A 22 -13.74 6.94 7.59
CA LEU A 22 -14.00 7.03 6.15
C LEU A 22 -12.68 7.14 5.40
N PHE A 23 -12.47 6.36 4.35
CA PHE A 23 -11.39 6.56 3.38
C PHE A 23 -11.93 7.31 2.16
N ASP A 24 -11.19 8.28 1.65
CA ASP A 24 -11.63 9.23 0.60
C ASP A 24 -13.00 9.87 0.86
N GLU A 25 -13.35 10.01 2.15
CA GLU A 25 -14.65 10.49 2.62
C GLU A 25 -15.87 9.71 2.07
N LEU A 26 -15.65 8.48 1.59
CA LEU A 26 -16.68 7.65 0.96
C LEU A 26 -16.72 6.22 1.51
N ILE A 27 -15.56 5.59 1.72
CA ILE A 27 -15.45 4.16 2.05
C ILE A 27 -15.41 3.96 3.58
N PRO A 28 -16.37 3.25 4.20
CA PRO A 28 -16.37 3.06 5.65
C PRO A 28 -15.19 2.23 6.17
N LEU A 29 -14.51 2.69 7.22
CA LEU A 29 -13.41 1.97 7.88
C LEU A 29 -13.83 1.55 9.29
N PRO A 30 -14.57 0.44 9.45
CA PRO A 30 -15.05 0.00 10.76
C PRO A 30 -13.91 -0.32 11.72
N ASP A 31 -12.80 -0.82 11.20
CA ASP A 31 -11.62 -1.23 11.97
C ASP A 31 -10.44 -0.24 11.83
N GLY A 32 -10.70 0.99 11.38
CA GLY A 32 -9.64 1.98 11.13
C GLY A 32 -8.68 1.58 10.01
N THR A 33 -7.50 2.21 9.99
CA THR A 33 -6.46 1.90 9.00
C THR A 33 -5.05 2.14 9.54
N SER A 34 -4.03 2.02 8.71
CA SER A 34 -2.67 2.48 8.97
C SER A 34 -2.07 3.09 7.73
N TYR A 35 -1.16 4.05 7.90
CA TYR A 35 -0.33 4.63 6.85
C TYR A 35 1.10 4.17 7.10
N ASN A 36 1.52 3.13 6.41
CA ASN A 36 2.78 2.44 6.62
C ASN A 36 3.88 3.11 5.80
N ALA A 37 4.83 3.72 6.51
CA ALA A 37 6.12 4.11 5.95
C ALA A 37 7.20 3.17 6.49
N TYR A 38 8.25 2.93 5.69
CA TYR A 38 9.35 2.04 6.05
C TYR A 38 10.69 2.74 5.90
N ILE A 39 11.59 2.58 6.87
CA ILE A 39 12.96 3.05 6.75
C ILE A 39 13.90 1.86 6.51
N VAL A 40 14.72 1.97 5.46
CA VAL A 40 15.73 0.99 5.05
C VAL A 40 17.10 1.63 5.19
N LYS A 41 17.90 1.11 6.13
CA LYS A 41 19.27 1.55 6.34
C LYS A 41 20.22 0.63 5.57
N GLY A 42 20.87 1.13 4.53
CA GLY A 42 22.03 0.47 3.94
C GLY A 42 23.31 0.87 4.68
N GLU A 43 24.45 0.36 4.21
CA GLU A 43 25.77 0.67 4.76
C GLU A 43 26.20 2.12 4.45
N GLU A 44 25.72 2.68 3.34
CA GLU A 44 26.14 4.02 2.87
C GLU A 44 25.00 5.03 2.85
N LYS A 45 23.78 4.58 2.57
CA LYS A 45 22.60 5.43 2.34
C LYS A 45 21.40 4.93 3.11
N THR A 46 20.54 5.86 3.50
CA THR A 46 19.25 5.56 4.14
C THR A 46 18.09 6.00 3.25
N ALA A 47 17.13 5.10 3.05
CA ALA A 47 15.91 5.38 2.31
C ALA A 47 14.68 5.32 3.23
N LEU A 48 13.81 6.32 3.12
CA LEU A 48 12.44 6.29 3.63
C LEU A 48 11.51 5.93 2.47
N LEU A 49 10.72 4.89 2.62
CA LEU A 49 9.78 4.39 1.63
C LEU A 49 8.37 4.80 2.04
N ASP A 50 7.76 5.63 1.20
CA ASP A 50 6.53 6.40 1.46
C ASP A 50 6.60 7.23 2.75
N THR A 51 5.55 8.01 2.98
CA THR A 51 5.32 8.77 4.20
C THR A 51 3.95 8.42 4.76
N VAL A 52 3.22 9.39 5.28
CA VAL A 52 1.91 9.18 5.92
C VAL A 52 0.97 10.32 5.55
N ASP A 53 -0.31 10.12 5.82
CA ASP A 53 -1.32 11.17 5.81
C ASP A 53 -0.83 12.39 6.61
N PRO A 54 -1.05 13.63 6.12
CA PRO A 54 -0.61 14.84 6.81
C PRO A 54 -1.08 14.94 8.27
N ALA A 55 -2.25 14.37 8.61
CA ALA A 55 -2.76 14.32 9.97
C ALA A 55 -1.95 13.42 10.91
N LYS A 56 -1.09 12.55 10.37
CA LYS A 56 -0.23 11.61 11.10
C LYS A 56 1.27 11.92 11.02
N LYS A 57 1.62 13.10 10.50
CA LYS A 57 3.03 13.47 10.28
C LYS A 57 3.86 13.51 11.57
N ASP A 58 3.26 13.91 12.69
CA ASP A 58 3.96 14.02 13.97
C ASP A 58 4.34 12.64 14.51
N GLU A 59 3.51 11.63 14.26
CA GLU A 59 3.81 10.23 14.57
C GLU A 59 4.99 9.72 13.74
N LEU A 60 5.00 9.97 12.42
CA LEU A 60 6.13 9.61 11.55
C LEU A 60 7.43 10.27 12.02
N ILE A 61 7.42 11.59 12.24
CA ILE A 61 8.58 12.35 12.71
C ILE A 61 9.04 11.85 14.09
N GLY A 62 8.11 11.59 15.01
CA GLY A 62 8.40 11.04 16.33
C GLY A 62 9.06 9.67 16.24
N ASN A 63 8.58 8.80 15.35
CA ASN A 63 9.14 7.48 15.11
C ASN A 63 10.58 7.58 14.56
N LEU A 64 10.82 8.43 13.55
CA LEU A 64 12.16 8.68 12.99
C LEU A 64 13.14 9.20 14.05
N LYS A 65 12.71 10.13 14.91
CA LYS A 65 13.51 10.64 16.03
C LYS A 65 13.83 9.54 17.06
N SER A 66 12.86 8.69 17.40
CA SER A 66 13.08 7.60 18.34
C SER A 66 14.09 6.56 17.83
N LEU A 67 14.15 6.36 16.50
CA LEU A 67 15.17 5.56 15.82
C LEU A 67 16.52 6.27 15.64
N LYS A 68 16.64 7.52 16.10
CA LYS A 68 17.81 8.38 15.93
C LYS A 68 18.24 8.43 14.45
N VAL A 69 17.28 8.67 13.56
CA VAL A 69 17.55 8.84 12.13
C VAL A 69 18.13 10.23 11.91
N GLU A 70 19.45 10.31 11.75
CA GLU A 70 20.17 11.57 11.55
C GLU A 70 20.20 12.00 10.07
N LYS A 71 20.03 11.05 9.16
CA LYS A 71 20.11 11.29 7.71
C LYS A 71 19.11 10.42 6.95
N ILE A 72 18.49 11.02 5.95
CA ILE A 72 17.73 10.34 4.90
C ILE A 72 18.33 10.83 3.58
N ASP A 73 18.83 9.91 2.76
CA ASP A 73 19.36 10.24 1.43
C ASP A 73 18.23 10.22 0.40
N TYR A 74 17.28 9.28 0.54
CA TYR A 74 16.21 9.06 -0.43
C TYR A 74 14.85 8.95 0.25
N ILE A 75 13.85 9.62 -0.34
CA ILE A 75 12.44 9.42 -0.03
C ILE A 75 11.82 8.75 -1.26
N ILE A 76 11.53 7.45 -1.18
CA ILE A 76 10.90 6.72 -2.28
C ILE A 76 9.40 7.01 -2.23
N ALA A 77 8.87 7.65 -3.25
CA ALA A 77 7.43 7.92 -3.37
C ALA A 77 6.84 6.94 -4.39
N HIS A 78 6.23 5.86 -3.89
CA HIS A 78 5.63 4.83 -4.75
C HIS A 78 4.36 5.31 -5.44
N HIS A 79 3.66 6.23 -4.79
CA HIS A 79 2.33 6.73 -5.15
C HIS A 79 2.21 8.21 -4.75
N ALA A 80 1.46 9.00 -5.54
CA ALA A 80 1.33 10.44 -5.31
C ALA A 80 0.17 10.82 -4.36
N GLU A 81 -0.72 9.89 -4.03
CA GLU A 81 -1.85 10.14 -3.15
C GLU A 81 -1.39 10.52 -1.73
N GLN A 82 -2.09 11.48 -1.13
CA GLN A 82 -1.56 12.26 0.00
C GLN A 82 -1.56 11.49 1.32
N ASP A 83 -2.32 10.41 1.43
CA ASP A 83 -2.27 9.54 2.59
C ASP A 83 -0.96 8.71 2.67
N HIS A 84 -0.16 8.72 1.60
CA HIS A 84 1.19 8.16 1.54
C HIS A 84 2.26 9.21 1.26
N SER A 85 1.96 10.21 0.44
CA SER A 85 2.92 11.22 -0.02
C SER A 85 2.84 12.53 0.77
N GLY A 86 1.76 12.74 1.53
CA GLY A 86 1.37 14.06 2.03
C GLY A 86 2.34 14.67 3.03
N ALA A 87 3.11 13.85 3.74
CA ALA A 87 4.15 14.31 4.67
C ALA A 87 5.54 14.46 4.03
N ILE A 88 5.72 14.21 2.72
CA ILE A 88 7.01 14.41 2.03
C ILE A 88 7.57 15.83 2.23
N PRO A 89 6.79 16.93 2.10
CA PRO A 89 7.31 18.28 2.34
C PRO A 89 7.86 18.48 3.76
N ASP A 90 7.18 17.93 4.78
CA ASP A 90 7.65 17.99 6.17
C ASP A 90 8.97 17.22 6.34
N ILE A 91 9.10 16.03 5.73
CA ILE A 91 10.34 15.24 5.77
C ILE A 91 11.48 15.97 5.02
N LEU A 92 11.22 16.56 3.86
CA LEU A 92 12.22 17.35 3.12
C LEU A 92 12.67 18.58 3.92
N SER A 93 11.79 19.20 4.71
CA SER A 93 12.17 20.30 5.59
C SER A 93 13.11 19.86 6.72
N LEU A 94 12.95 18.64 7.24
CA LEU A 94 13.79 18.07 8.30
C LEU A 94 15.11 17.49 7.77
N TYR A 95 15.08 16.94 6.55
CA TYR A 95 16.21 16.30 5.89
C TYR A 95 16.43 16.96 4.51
N PRO A 96 16.97 18.19 4.47
CA PRO A 96 17.01 19.01 3.26
C PRO A 96 17.87 18.43 2.13
N GLU A 97 18.83 17.56 2.47
CA GLU A 97 19.70 16.86 1.52
C GLU A 97 19.02 15.66 0.85
N ALA A 98 17.86 15.22 1.35
CA ALA A 98 17.14 14.09 0.78
C ALA A 98 16.63 14.40 -0.63
N LYS A 99 16.62 13.37 -1.48
CA LYS A 99 15.99 13.42 -2.81
C LYS A 99 14.76 12.52 -2.87
N VAL A 100 13.70 13.01 -3.49
CA VAL A 100 12.49 12.22 -3.76
C VAL A 100 12.75 11.35 -4.98
N VAL A 101 12.69 10.03 -4.82
CA VAL A 101 12.92 9.06 -5.90
C VAL A 101 11.56 8.52 -6.35
N THR A 102 11.21 8.76 -7.60
CA THR A 102 9.96 8.28 -8.19
C THR A 102 10.02 8.29 -9.71
N ASN A 103 8.96 7.89 -10.40
CA ASN A 103 8.90 7.96 -11.86
C ASN A 103 8.44 9.33 -12.37
N SER A 104 8.59 9.56 -13.67
CA SER A 104 8.30 10.85 -14.31
C SER A 104 6.87 11.34 -14.09
N LYS A 105 5.88 10.44 -14.06
CA LYS A 105 4.47 10.81 -13.88
C LYS A 105 4.18 11.20 -12.44
N CYS A 106 4.65 10.40 -11.48
CA CYS A 106 4.52 10.69 -10.06
C CYS A 106 5.23 11.99 -9.69
N ARG A 107 6.41 12.27 -10.28
CA ARG A 107 7.07 13.58 -10.14
C ARG A 107 6.14 14.74 -10.48
N GLY A 108 5.47 14.68 -11.63
CA GLY A 108 4.52 15.71 -12.06
C GLY A 108 3.41 15.91 -11.03
N PHE A 109 2.78 14.82 -10.57
CA PHE A 109 1.71 14.89 -9.57
C PHE A 109 2.20 15.43 -8.22
N LEU A 110 3.38 15.03 -7.74
CA LEU A 110 3.92 15.53 -6.49
C LEU A 110 4.31 17.02 -6.58
N MET A 111 4.75 17.49 -7.74
CA MET A 111 4.96 18.92 -7.98
C MET A 111 3.63 19.70 -7.92
N ASP A 112 2.58 19.17 -8.56
CA ASP A 112 1.27 19.84 -8.63
C ASP A 112 0.51 19.79 -7.30
N LEU A 113 0.53 18.65 -6.60
CA LEU A 113 -0.24 18.41 -5.38
C LEU A 113 0.46 18.94 -4.13
N LEU A 114 1.79 18.84 -4.07
CA LEU A 114 2.59 19.12 -2.87
C LEU A 114 3.60 20.26 -3.06
N HIS A 115 3.69 20.84 -4.27
CA HIS A 115 4.60 21.94 -4.59
C HIS A 115 6.08 21.63 -4.31
N ILE A 116 6.48 20.36 -4.45
CA ILE A 116 7.88 19.95 -4.28
C ILE A 116 8.72 20.53 -5.45
N PRO A 117 9.84 21.20 -5.18
CA PRO A 117 10.70 21.75 -6.23
C PRO A 117 11.25 20.67 -7.17
N GLU A 118 11.33 20.96 -8.47
CA GLU A 118 11.80 20.00 -9.50
C GLU A 118 13.20 19.44 -9.20
N ASP A 119 14.09 20.26 -8.63
CA ASP A 119 15.47 19.86 -8.31
C ASP A 119 15.57 18.86 -7.14
N LYS A 120 14.48 18.62 -6.40
CA LYS A 120 14.42 17.62 -5.32
C LYS A 120 14.24 16.19 -5.83
N PHE A 121 13.99 15.98 -7.12
CA PHE A 121 13.65 14.66 -7.64
C PHE A 121 14.82 13.91 -8.28
N ILE A 122 14.82 12.60 -8.11
CA ILE A 122 15.52 11.63 -8.94
C ILE A 122 14.45 10.82 -9.67
N VAL A 123 14.44 10.88 -10.99
CA VAL A 123 13.49 10.14 -11.80
C VAL A 123 14.06 8.76 -12.16
N VAL A 124 13.29 7.71 -11.86
CA VAL A 124 13.62 6.32 -12.23
C VAL A 124 12.70 5.82 -13.33
N ASN A 125 13.15 4.78 -14.04
CA ASN A 125 12.39 4.02 -15.04
C ASN A 125 12.04 2.62 -14.54
N ASP A 126 11.16 1.92 -15.25
CA ASP A 126 10.78 0.54 -14.91
C ASP A 126 12.01 -0.39 -14.97
N GLY A 127 12.30 -1.07 -13.87
CA GLY A 127 13.45 -1.96 -13.72
C GLY A 127 14.75 -1.30 -13.25
N ASP A 128 14.79 0.04 -13.12
CA ASP A 128 15.97 0.74 -12.58
C ASP A 128 16.27 0.30 -11.14
N THR A 129 17.51 0.51 -10.73
CA THR A 129 17.99 0.15 -9.40
C THR A 129 18.72 1.30 -8.71
N LEU A 130 18.68 1.31 -7.37
CA LEU A 130 19.37 2.27 -6.53
C LEU A 130 20.05 1.55 -5.35
N SER A 131 21.37 1.67 -5.28
CA SER A 131 22.16 1.09 -4.18
C SER A 131 22.06 1.95 -2.92
N LEU A 132 21.98 1.28 -1.78
CA LEU A 132 22.07 1.86 -0.44
C LEU A 132 23.38 1.49 0.29
N GLY A 133 24.28 0.75 -0.35
CA GLY A 133 25.42 0.08 0.28
C GLY A 133 24.97 -1.22 0.95
N GLY A 134 25.40 -2.37 0.42
CA GLY A 134 24.96 -3.71 0.85
C GLY A 134 23.50 -4.08 0.49
N ARG A 135 22.64 -3.09 0.25
CA ARG A 135 21.23 -3.23 -0.14
C ARG A 135 20.95 -2.52 -1.47
N THR A 136 20.05 -3.06 -2.26
CA THR A 136 19.65 -2.46 -3.54
C THR A 136 18.13 -2.44 -3.68
N LEU A 137 17.60 -1.26 -3.99
CA LEU A 137 16.20 -1.05 -4.36
C LEU A 137 16.07 -1.28 -5.87
N LYS A 138 15.10 -2.09 -6.30
CA LYS A 138 14.70 -2.26 -7.70
C LYS A 138 13.28 -1.75 -7.86
N PHE A 139 13.07 -0.78 -8.75
CA PHE A 139 11.76 -0.18 -8.99
C PHE A 139 11.01 -0.93 -10.09
N ILE A 140 9.74 -1.22 -9.86
CA ILE A 140 8.89 -1.97 -10.80
C ILE A 140 7.59 -1.20 -10.94
N PHE A 141 7.28 -0.76 -12.16
CA PHE A 141 6.08 0.06 -12.38
C PHE A 141 4.84 -0.83 -12.41
N THR A 142 3.84 -0.44 -11.63
CA THR A 142 2.56 -1.14 -11.50
C THR A 142 1.41 -0.16 -11.72
N PRO A 143 1.33 0.48 -12.91
CA PRO A 143 0.36 1.54 -13.16
C PRO A 143 -1.07 1.01 -13.05
N TRP A 144 -1.97 1.88 -12.62
CA TRP A 144 -3.37 1.60 -12.33
C TRP A 144 -3.56 0.55 -11.25
N VAL A 145 -2.69 0.56 -10.22
CA VAL A 145 -2.89 -0.18 -8.97
C VAL A 145 -2.75 0.79 -7.79
N HIS A 146 -3.56 1.84 -7.68
CA HIS A 146 -4.72 2.19 -8.53
C HIS A 146 -4.56 3.46 -9.37
N TRP A 147 -3.47 4.21 -9.22
CA TRP A 147 -3.21 5.42 -10.01
C TRP A 147 -2.20 5.18 -11.15
N PRO A 148 -2.19 6.01 -12.21
CA PRO A 148 -1.42 5.75 -13.43
C PRO A 148 0.11 5.78 -13.27
N GLU A 149 0.63 6.20 -12.13
CA GLU A 149 2.03 6.36 -11.76
C GLU A 149 2.49 5.37 -10.71
N THR A 150 1.62 4.53 -10.14
CA THR A 150 2.01 3.66 -9.04
C THR A 150 3.18 2.75 -9.43
N MET A 151 4.15 2.60 -8.52
CA MET A 151 5.26 1.66 -8.62
C MET A 151 5.48 0.92 -7.30
N VAL A 152 6.10 -0.25 -7.36
CA VAL A 152 6.54 -1.01 -6.19
C VAL A 152 8.07 -1.08 -6.15
N THR A 153 8.63 -1.30 -4.97
CA THR A 153 10.07 -1.44 -4.79
C THR A 153 10.43 -2.80 -4.22
N TYR A 154 11.28 -3.54 -4.92
CA TYR A 154 11.84 -4.80 -4.46
C TYR A 154 13.23 -4.58 -3.87
N LEU A 155 13.45 -5.02 -2.64
CA LEU A 155 14.70 -4.85 -1.91
C LEU A 155 15.52 -6.15 -1.90
N THR A 156 16.75 -6.09 -2.38
CA THR A 156 17.74 -7.18 -2.27
C THR A 156 18.86 -6.82 -1.30
N PRO A 157 19.48 -7.82 -0.63
CA PRO A 157 19.17 -9.26 -0.66
C PRO A 157 18.02 -9.68 0.28
N ASP A 158 17.40 -8.75 1.00
CA ASP A 158 16.38 -9.04 2.02
C ASP A 158 15.08 -9.66 1.48
N ASN A 159 14.85 -9.63 0.16
CA ASN A 159 13.71 -10.23 -0.54
C ASN A 159 12.35 -9.66 -0.07
N ILE A 160 12.29 -8.34 0.17
CA ILE A 160 11.08 -7.64 0.60
C ILE A 160 10.50 -6.86 -0.59
N LEU A 161 9.20 -6.99 -0.83
CA LEU A 161 8.47 -6.18 -1.81
C LEU A 161 7.63 -5.13 -1.07
N PHE A 162 7.98 -3.86 -1.25
CA PHE A 162 7.21 -2.72 -0.76
C PHE A 162 6.21 -2.30 -1.83
N THR A 163 4.93 -2.42 -1.52
CA THR A 163 3.88 -2.47 -2.55
C THR A 163 2.94 -1.29 -2.57
N CYS A 164 3.12 -0.35 -1.64
CA CYS A 164 2.18 0.75 -1.43
C CYS A 164 0.76 0.17 -1.31
N ASP A 165 -0.23 0.70 -2.04
CA ASP A 165 -1.61 0.18 -2.00
C ASP A 165 -1.77 -1.24 -2.52
N PHE A 166 -0.87 -1.70 -3.38
CA PHE A 166 -0.99 -3.03 -3.94
C PHE A 166 -0.86 -4.05 -2.80
N PHE A 167 -1.85 -4.94 -2.66
CA PHE A 167 -1.97 -5.90 -1.56
C PHE A 167 -2.29 -5.28 -0.18
N GLY A 168 -2.64 -3.99 -0.13
CA GLY A 168 -3.07 -3.30 1.08
C GLY A 168 -4.42 -3.78 1.62
N SER A 169 -4.71 -3.37 2.85
CA SER A 169 -6.01 -3.53 3.51
C SER A 169 -6.20 -2.42 4.55
N HIS A 170 -7.43 -1.92 4.69
CA HIS A 170 -7.73 -1.03 5.81
C HIS A 170 -8.04 -1.86 7.05
N TYR A 171 -7.03 -2.03 7.90
CA TYR A 171 -7.14 -2.72 9.17
C TYR A 171 -6.15 -2.13 10.17
N ALA A 172 -6.63 -1.39 11.17
CA ALA A 172 -5.79 -0.93 12.27
C ALA A 172 -5.53 -2.10 13.23
N SER A 173 -4.25 -2.37 13.50
CA SER A 173 -3.85 -3.44 14.40
C SER A 173 -2.57 -3.08 15.17
N SER A 174 -2.46 -3.58 16.40
CA SER A 174 -1.23 -3.50 17.19
C SER A 174 -0.12 -4.40 16.64
N ASP A 175 -0.48 -5.45 15.91
CA ASP A 175 0.48 -6.34 15.27
C ASP A 175 1.08 -5.68 14.02
N LEU A 176 2.34 -6.03 13.70
CA LEU A 176 2.97 -5.63 12.44
C LEU A 176 2.67 -6.64 11.33
N PHE A 177 2.77 -7.92 11.67
CA PHE A 177 2.63 -9.03 10.74
C PHE A 177 1.25 -9.68 10.86
N VAL A 178 0.79 -10.29 9.77
CA VAL A 178 -0.46 -11.06 9.76
C VAL A 178 -0.42 -12.18 10.79
N LYS A 179 -1.35 -12.14 11.74
CA LYS A 179 -1.64 -13.24 12.67
C LYS A 179 -2.95 -13.95 12.36
N ASP A 180 -3.98 -13.17 12.08
CA ASP A 180 -5.29 -13.66 11.67
C ASP A 180 -5.42 -13.58 10.14
N LYS A 181 -5.26 -14.73 9.48
CA LYS A 181 -5.28 -14.82 8.02
C LYS A 181 -6.69 -14.61 7.45
N GLU A 182 -7.73 -15.03 8.17
CA GLU A 182 -9.11 -14.91 7.69
C GLU A 182 -9.55 -13.44 7.74
N LYS A 183 -9.31 -12.77 8.87
CA LYS A 183 -9.64 -11.35 9.01
C LYS A 183 -8.91 -10.47 8.00
N VAL A 184 -7.60 -10.65 7.83
CA VAL A 184 -6.84 -9.81 6.88
C VAL A 184 -7.29 -10.05 5.44
N LEU A 185 -7.65 -11.28 5.08
CA LEU A 185 -8.16 -11.58 3.73
C LEU A 185 -9.55 -10.98 3.51
N GLU A 186 -10.41 -10.93 4.53
CA GLU A 186 -11.70 -10.25 4.45
C GLU A 186 -11.51 -8.74 4.17
N ASP A 187 -10.66 -8.07 4.96
CA ASP A 187 -10.38 -6.64 4.80
C ASP A 187 -9.68 -6.34 3.48
N ALA A 188 -8.71 -7.16 3.08
CA ALA A 188 -8.04 -7.02 1.80
C ALA A 188 -8.98 -7.26 0.62
N LYS A 189 -9.95 -8.18 0.74
CA LYS A 189 -10.97 -8.40 -0.29
C LYS A 189 -11.91 -7.21 -0.40
N ARG A 190 -12.27 -6.60 0.72
CA ARG A 190 -13.06 -5.38 0.77
C ARG A 190 -12.32 -4.21 0.13
N TYR A 191 -11.06 -4.00 0.51
CA TYR A 191 -10.14 -3.04 -0.11
C TYR A 191 -10.05 -3.25 -1.63
N TYR A 192 -9.88 -4.50 -2.05
CA TYR A 192 -9.87 -4.85 -3.47
C TYR A 192 -11.18 -4.47 -4.16
N ALA A 193 -12.33 -4.85 -3.60
CA ALA A 193 -13.64 -4.61 -4.19
C ALA A 193 -13.98 -3.11 -4.30
N GLU A 194 -13.59 -2.32 -3.31
CA GLU A 194 -13.92 -0.89 -3.20
C GLU A 194 -12.97 0.00 -4.02
N ILE A 195 -11.70 -0.39 -4.20
CA ILE A 195 -10.66 0.45 -4.83
C ILE A 195 -10.08 -0.20 -6.10
N MET A 196 -9.65 -1.45 -6.01
CA MET A 196 -8.78 -2.09 -7.01
C MET A 196 -9.53 -2.83 -8.13
N MET A 197 -10.76 -3.28 -7.87
CA MET A 197 -11.55 -4.13 -8.78
C MET A 197 -11.71 -3.55 -10.19
N PRO A 198 -11.92 -2.23 -10.40
CA PRO A 198 -11.98 -1.64 -11.73
C PRO A 198 -10.72 -1.87 -12.58
N PHE A 199 -9.58 -2.12 -11.94
CA PHE A 199 -8.27 -2.28 -12.57
C PHE A 199 -7.81 -3.74 -12.69
N ARG A 200 -8.76 -4.69 -12.60
CA ARG A 200 -8.53 -6.14 -12.70
C ARG A 200 -7.55 -6.55 -13.82
N PHE A 201 -7.67 -5.97 -15.01
CA PHE A 201 -6.79 -6.31 -16.15
C PHE A 201 -5.35 -5.81 -15.95
N GLN A 202 -5.18 -4.63 -15.36
CA GLN A 202 -3.87 -4.05 -15.06
C GLN A 202 -3.20 -4.80 -13.92
N ILE A 203 -3.95 -5.15 -12.87
CA ILE A 203 -3.49 -6.02 -11.78
C ILE A 203 -2.99 -7.35 -12.33
N ARG A 204 -3.74 -8.00 -13.24
CA ARG A 204 -3.30 -9.25 -13.90
C ARG A 204 -1.94 -9.09 -14.59
N LYS A 205 -1.74 -8.00 -15.34
CA LYS A 205 -0.46 -7.71 -16.01
C LYS A 205 0.66 -7.39 -15.02
N ASN A 206 0.36 -6.71 -13.92
CA ASN A 206 1.34 -6.31 -12.93
C ASN A 206 1.78 -7.49 -12.04
N LEU A 207 0.91 -8.48 -11.79
CA LEU A 207 1.30 -9.74 -11.16
C LEU A 207 2.35 -10.50 -11.99
N GLU A 208 2.25 -10.47 -13.32
CA GLU A 208 3.26 -11.09 -14.19
C GLU A 208 4.65 -10.46 -14.06
N LYS A 209 4.73 -9.18 -13.67
CA LYS A 209 6.02 -8.48 -13.49
C LYS A 209 6.78 -8.93 -12.25
N ILE A 210 6.06 -9.45 -11.24
CA ILE A 210 6.64 -9.84 -9.95
C ILE A 210 6.73 -11.37 -9.76
N LYS A 211 6.19 -12.16 -10.69
CA LYS A 211 6.07 -13.63 -10.55
C LYS A 211 7.40 -14.38 -10.39
N ASP A 212 8.47 -13.86 -11.00
CA ASP A 212 9.79 -14.50 -11.01
C ASP A 212 10.69 -13.96 -9.87
N LEU A 213 10.18 -13.05 -9.04
CA LEU A 213 10.89 -12.55 -7.87
C LEU A 213 10.77 -13.56 -6.73
N LYS A 214 11.88 -13.79 -6.03
CA LYS A 214 11.86 -14.51 -4.76
C LYS A 214 11.38 -13.56 -3.66
N ILE A 215 10.09 -13.52 -3.37
CA ILE A 215 9.54 -12.64 -2.34
C ILE A 215 9.43 -13.41 -1.02
N GLU A 216 10.02 -12.89 0.05
CA GLU A 216 9.89 -13.43 1.41
C GLU A 216 8.91 -12.61 2.25
N VAL A 217 8.75 -11.31 1.97
CA VAL A 217 7.84 -10.42 2.70
C VAL A 217 7.19 -9.43 1.74
N ILE A 218 5.88 -9.19 1.91
CA ILE A 218 5.17 -8.07 1.26
C ILE A 218 4.81 -7.03 2.33
N ALA A 219 5.21 -5.78 2.08
CA ALA A 219 5.06 -4.65 2.99
C ALA A 219 4.23 -3.53 2.32
N PRO A 220 2.89 -3.51 2.52
CA PRO A 220 2.00 -2.53 1.89
C PRO A 220 1.99 -1.17 2.63
N SER A 221 1.41 -0.13 2.02
CA SER A 221 1.15 1.18 2.65
C SER A 221 -0.02 1.15 3.64
N HIS A 222 -0.91 0.16 3.55
CA HIS A 222 -2.05 0.01 4.47
C HIS A 222 -2.14 -1.40 5.08
N GLY A 223 -2.41 -1.45 6.37
CA GLY A 223 -2.70 -2.69 7.10
C GLY A 223 -1.43 -3.45 7.50
N LEU A 224 -1.55 -4.78 7.56
CA LEU A 224 -0.51 -5.66 8.06
C LEU A 224 0.50 -6.08 6.98
N VAL A 225 1.70 -6.45 7.43
CA VAL A 225 2.77 -7.02 6.60
C VAL A 225 2.57 -8.54 6.44
N TYR A 226 2.77 -9.05 5.24
CA TYR A 226 2.67 -10.49 4.93
C TYR A 226 4.05 -11.15 4.96
N GLU A 227 4.32 -11.99 5.97
CA GLU A 227 5.49 -12.90 6.00
C GLU A 227 5.29 -14.17 5.16
N GLU A 228 4.05 -14.41 4.72
CA GLU A 228 3.69 -15.44 3.74
C GLU A 228 3.09 -14.76 2.50
N PRO A 229 3.92 -14.30 1.54
CA PRO A 229 3.48 -13.52 0.38
C PRO A 229 2.38 -14.21 -0.45
N GLU A 230 2.45 -15.55 -0.52
CA GLU A 230 1.49 -16.37 -1.26
C GLU A 230 0.05 -16.22 -0.74
N LEU A 231 -0.16 -15.83 0.52
CA LEU A 231 -1.50 -15.61 1.08
C LEU A 231 -2.26 -14.56 0.25
N ILE A 232 -1.65 -13.38 0.08
CA ILE A 232 -2.31 -12.26 -0.59
C ILE A 232 -2.14 -12.32 -2.11
N ILE A 233 -1.02 -12.86 -2.62
CA ILE A 233 -0.82 -13.07 -4.06
C ILE A 233 -1.87 -14.03 -4.61
N ASN A 234 -2.13 -15.17 -3.95
CA ASN A 234 -3.11 -16.14 -4.44
C ASN A 234 -4.55 -15.64 -4.29
N ALA A 235 -4.84 -14.88 -3.23
CA ALA A 235 -6.13 -14.21 -3.09
C ALA A 235 -6.39 -13.23 -4.25
N TYR A 236 -5.41 -12.38 -4.59
CA TYR A 236 -5.52 -11.49 -5.75
C TYR A 236 -5.67 -12.26 -7.06
N LYS A 237 -4.91 -13.37 -7.27
CA LYS A 237 -5.08 -14.25 -8.45
C LYS A 237 -6.51 -14.80 -8.54
N GLU A 238 -7.12 -15.22 -7.44
CA GLU A 238 -8.51 -15.68 -7.38
C GLU A 238 -9.46 -14.53 -7.76
N TRP A 239 -9.33 -13.36 -7.13
CA TRP A 239 -10.26 -12.23 -7.32
C TRP A 239 -10.21 -11.65 -8.74
N ILE A 240 -9.05 -11.69 -9.39
CA ILE A 240 -8.92 -11.28 -10.79
C ILE A 240 -9.22 -12.40 -11.77
N SER A 241 -9.49 -13.62 -11.33
CA SER A 241 -9.74 -14.76 -12.22
C SER A 241 -11.11 -14.65 -12.88
N ASP A 242 -11.31 -15.36 -13.99
CA ASP A 242 -12.63 -15.50 -14.64
C ASP A 242 -13.47 -16.62 -13.98
N GLU A 243 -12.93 -17.29 -12.95
CA GLU A 243 -13.63 -18.33 -12.19
C GLU A 243 -14.62 -17.70 -11.21
N VAL A 244 -15.87 -18.14 -11.29
CA VAL A 244 -16.96 -17.64 -10.44
C VAL A 244 -17.45 -18.74 -9.50
N LYS A 245 -17.80 -18.35 -8.27
CA LYS A 245 -18.47 -19.25 -7.33
C LYS A 245 -19.94 -19.36 -7.71
N ASN A 246 -20.57 -20.51 -7.42
CA ASN A 246 -22.02 -20.66 -7.52
C ASN A 246 -22.71 -19.91 -6.36
N MET A 247 -22.65 -18.58 -6.42
CA MET A 247 -23.16 -17.66 -5.42
C MET A 247 -23.89 -16.54 -6.13
N VAL A 248 -25.13 -16.29 -5.73
CA VAL A 248 -25.96 -15.22 -6.28
C VAL A 248 -26.23 -14.19 -5.19
N LEU A 249 -25.80 -12.94 -5.41
CA LEU A 249 -26.14 -11.80 -4.58
C LEU A 249 -27.32 -11.06 -5.22
N ILE A 250 -28.43 -10.90 -4.48
CA ILE A 250 -29.63 -10.21 -4.97
C ILE A 250 -29.83 -8.93 -4.16
N PRO A 251 -29.25 -7.79 -4.58
CA PRO A 251 -29.57 -6.49 -3.97
C PRO A 251 -30.97 -6.06 -4.41
N TYR A 252 -31.84 -5.71 -3.46
CA TYR A 252 -33.19 -5.25 -3.78
C TYR A 252 -33.71 -4.23 -2.76
N VAL A 253 -34.71 -3.45 -3.19
CA VAL A 253 -35.49 -2.53 -2.35
C VAL A 253 -36.98 -2.82 -2.59
N SER A 254 -37.81 -2.73 -1.56
CA SER A 254 -39.26 -2.89 -1.70
C SER A 254 -40.03 -1.96 -0.76
N MET A 255 -40.74 -0.99 -1.32
CA MET A 255 -41.54 -0.04 -0.53
C MET A 255 -42.82 -0.69 0.05
N HIS A 256 -43.47 -1.56 -0.73
CA HIS A 256 -44.75 -2.19 -0.37
C HIS A 256 -44.71 -3.72 -0.46
N GLY A 257 -43.52 -4.31 -0.48
CA GLY A 257 -43.33 -5.77 -0.42
C GLY A 257 -43.54 -6.55 -1.72
N SER A 258 -43.96 -5.93 -2.83
CA SER A 258 -44.11 -6.63 -4.11
C SER A 258 -42.77 -7.20 -4.61
N THR A 259 -41.71 -6.40 -4.61
CA THR A 259 -40.34 -6.85 -4.98
C THR A 259 -39.84 -7.93 -4.02
N LEU A 260 -40.11 -7.82 -2.72
CA LEU A 260 -39.72 -8.83 -1.74
C LEU A 260 -40.32 -10.21 -2.08
N LYS A 261 -41.60 -10.26 -2.48
CA LYS A 261 -42.24 -11.50 -2.90
C LYS A 261 -41.55 -12.12 -4.12
N MET A 262 -41.15 -11.30 -5.10
CA MET A 262 -40.42 -11.74 -6.27
C MET A 262 -39.03 -12.28 -5.91
N VAL A 263 -38.32 -11.58 -5.02
CA VAL A 263 -36.99 -12.00 -4.54
C VAL A 263 -37.07 -13.30 -3.76
N ASN A 264 -38.03 -13.46 -2.85
CA ASN A 264 -38.21 -14.71 -2.10
C ASN A 264 -38.47 -15.89 -3.03
N TYR A 265 -39.33 -15.72 -4.04
CA TYR A 265 -39.55 -16.75 -5.06
C TYR A 265 -38.26 -17.11 -5.79
N LEU A 266 -37.45 -16.12 -6.19
CA LEU A 266 -36.17 -16.35 -6.85
C LEU A 266 -35.18 -17.06 -5.94
N VAL A 267 -35.08 -16.66 -4.67
CA VAL A 267 -34.23 -17.31 -3.66
C VAL A 267 -34.62 -18.78 -3.47
N ASP A 268 -35.92 -19.07 -3.28
CA ASP A 268 -36.43 -20.45 -3.15
C ASP A 268 -36.15 -21.30 -4.39
N ALA A 269 -36.11 -20.69 -5.58
CA ALA A 269 -35.79 -21.37 -6.84
C ALA A 269 -34.28 -21.65 -6.98
N LEU A 270 -33.41 -20.78 -6.45
CA LEU A 270 -31.95 -20.89 -6.53
C LEU A 270 -31.34 -21.82 -5.47
N ILE A 271 -32.02 -22.07 -4.36
CA ILE A 271 -31.53 -22.94 -3.26
C ILE A 271 -31.77 -24.44 -3.54
N LYS A 272 -32.66 -24.77 -4.49
CA LYS A 272 -32.95 -26.16 -4.89
C LYS A 272 -31.85 -26.73 -5.78
#